data_AF-A0A244EGY6-F1
#
_entry.id   AF-A0A244EGY6-F1
#
_cell.length_a   1.000
_cell.length_b   1.000
_cell.length_c   1.000
_cell.angle_alpha   90.00
_cell.angle_beta   90.00
_cell.angle_gamma   90.00
#
_symmetry.space_group_name_H-M   'P 1'
#
loop_
_entity.id
_entity.type
_entity.pdbx_description
1 polymer ?
#
loop_
_entity_poly.entity_id
_entity_poly.type
_entity_poly.pdbx_seq_one_letter_code
_entity_poly.pdbx_strand_id
1 'polypeptide(L)'
;MAEELCLWTAVRLREAIARREVSPVELTRAVLDRAARLQPGLNCFITLCADEALRDAKAAEQAVMRGEPLGLLHGIPYACKDLVNTKGVKTTFGSLLFADNVPSEDAAAITRLRQQGAILIGKTTTSEFGAKCLTDAPLFGRTRNAWHPDRTSGGSSGGAAVAVAAGLAPIGVATDGGGSTRIPAACNGVVGLKQSIGVVPHSQAEDVIGNLTYVTPISRTVADTALMLQAMAGEHPCDPWSAGVRAQDHLEAMRAVADLRGKRILFAGMPSGRPIASDVASCFASSLRLLSELGAETTEMKTTSAFDVEPLWRTVNHTVWKARFGRMAEERPEQLTPSFLQQIALAKDYTAVDYQQANFARTRLFRHVQDLLRDNDFIAVPTLSRTAVAIDQDLFGPVEIDGRRFDELRPNWFPWTMPFNLTGHPAITLPCGFGEDGLPIGLQLVGRLRGESDLLAAAAVFEAARNIVSRRPDMEVHA
;
A
#
# COMPACT_ATOMS: atom_id res chain seq x y z
N MET A 1 27.33 -3.89 -11.21
CA MET A 1 26.76 -2.55 -11.51
C MET A 1 25.28 -2.60 -11.85
N ALA A 2 24.83 -3.19 -12.98
CA ALA A 2 23.40 -3.17 -13.36
C ALA A 2 22.42 -3.74 -12.30
N GLU A 3 22.75 -4.89 -11.70
CA GLU A 3 21.92 -5.47 -10.62
C GLU A 3 21.91 -4.63 -9.34
N GLU A 4 22.99 -3.88 -9.09
CA GLU A 4 23.08 -3.00 -7.93
C GLU A 4 22.20 -1.77 -8.07
N LEU A 5 22.05 -1.23 -9.30
CA LEU A 5 21.16 -0.10 -9.58
C LEU A 5 19.71 -0.42 -9.24
N CYS A 6 19.26 -1.66 -9.47
CA CYS A 6 17.92 -2.15 -9.12
C CYS A 6 17.63 -2.04 -7.61
N LEU A 7 18.69 -2.00 -6.80
CA LEU A 7 18.66 -2.01 -5.34
C LEU A 7 18.86 -0.63 -4.72
N TRP A 8 19.19 0.40 -5.52
CA TRP A 8 19.31 1.80 -5.07
C TRP A 8 17.92 2.39 -4.76
N THR A 9 17.89 3.45 -3.96
CA THR A 9 16.66 4.20 -3.64
C THR A 9 16.28 5.12 -4.80
N ALA A 10 14.99 5.43 -4.96
CA ALA A 10 14.54 6.40 -5.95
C ALA A 10 15.18 7.78 -5.74
N VAL A 11 15.33 8.23 -4.49
CA VAL A 11 16.00 9.49 -4.15
C VAL A 11 17.44 9.50 -4.68
N ARG A 12 18.22 8.44 -4.42
CA ARG A 12 19.62 8.33 -4.91
C ARG A 12 19.66 8.26 -6.43
N LEU A 13 18.80 7.46 -7.05
CA LEU A 13 18.73 7.31 -8.51
C LEU A 13 18.40 8.65 -9.17
N ARG A 14 17.48 9.43 -8.61
CA ARG A 14 17.10 10.74 -9.16
C ARG A 14 18.29 11.70 -9.14
N GLU A 15 19.06 11.72 -8.05
CA GLU A 15 20.27 12.54 -7.94
C GLU A 15 21.36 12.10 -8.93
N ALA A 16 21.61 10.79 -9.03
CA ALA A 16 22.59 10.24 -9.95
C ALA A 16 22.23 10.53 -11.43
N ILE A 17 20.95 10.43 -11.79
CA ILE A 17 20.45 10.80 -13.13
C ILE A 17 20.66 12.29 -13.39
N ALA A 18 20.31 13.16 -12.44
CA ALA A 18 20.51 14.60 -12.60
C ALA A 18 22.00 14.98 -12.76
N ARG A 19 22.90 14.23 -12.14
CA ARG A 19 24.36 14.40 -12.27
C ARG A 19 24.98 13.66 -13.46
N ARG A 20 24.18 12.97 -14.28
CA ARG A 20 24.63 12.16 -15.43
C ARG A 20 25.54 11.00 -15.03
N GLU A 21 25.46 10.54 -13.78
CA GLU A 21 26.18 9.38 -13.26
C GLU A 21 25.49 8.06 -13.65
N VAL A 22 24.16 8.10 -13.82
CA VAL A 22 23.34 6.95 -14.25
C VAL A 22 22.42 7.41 -15.38
N SER A 23 22.36 6.64 -16.46
CA SER A 23 21.39 6.88 -17.53
C SER A 23 20.00 6.32 -17.15
N PRO A 24 18.89 7.05 -17.40
CA PRO A 24 17.55 6.49 -17.32
C PRO A 24 17.37 5.22 -18.17
N VAL A 25 18.05 5.13 -19.33
CA VAL A 25 18.01 3.97 -20.22
C VAL A 25 18.72 2.78 -19.60
N GLU A 26 19.89 2.99 -19.01
CA GLU A 26 20.64 1.95 -18.28
C GLU A 26 19.83 1.41 -17.11
N LEU A 27 19.28 2.31 -16.28
CA LEU A 27 18.45 1.95 -15.13
C LEU A 27 17.19 1.18 -15.57
N THR A 28 16.47 1.67 -16.58
CA THR A 28 15.24 1.04 -17.06
C THR A 28 15.51 -0.35 -17.65
N ARG A 29 16.60 -0.51 -18.39
CA ARG A 29 17.01 -1.83 -18.91
C ARG A 29 17.34 -2.79 -17.76
N ALA A 30 18.11 -2.34 -16.77
CA ALA A 30 18.47 -3.17 -15.62
C ALA A 30 17.25 -3.70 -14.86
N VAL A 31 16.24 -2.86 -14.61
CA VAL A 31 15.01 -3.29 -13.92
C VAL A 31 14.15 -4.21 -14.78
N LEU A 32 14.05 -3.98 -16.09
CA LEU A 32 13.29 -4.84 -17.01
C LEU A 32 13.94 -6.22 -17.15
N ASP A 33 15.27 -6.29 -17.30
CA ASP A 33 16.01 -7.56 -17.38
C ASP A 33 15.84 -8.37 -16.09
N ARG A 34 15.92 -7.69 -14.94
CA ARG A 34 15.67 -8.33 -13.63
C ARG A 34 14.23 -8.80 -13.49
N ALA A 35 13.26 -7.99 -13.93
CA ALA A 35 11.84 -8.36 -13.91
C ALA A 35 11.57 -9.58 -14.77
N ALA A 36 12.08 -9.62 -16.01
CA ALA A 36 11.92 -10.76 -16.91
C ALA A 36 12.47 -12.06 -16.30
N ARG A 37 13.60 -11.98 -15.58
CA ARG A 37 14.23 -13.14 -14.92
C ARG A 37 13.46 -13.63 -13.70
N LEU A 38 12.98 -12.74 -12.82
CA LEU A 38 12.37 -13.12 -11.55
C LEU A 38 10.84 -13.31 -11.63
N GLN A 39 10.20 -12.77 -12.67
CA GLN A 39 8.76 -12.86 -12.85
C GLN A 39 8.21 -14.30 -12.86
N PRO A 40 8.84 -15.32 -13.48
CA PRO A 40 8.34 -16.70 -13.41
C PRO A 40 8.24 -17.24 -11.97
N GLY A 41 9.19 -16.85 -11.11
CA GLY A 41 9.25 -17.28 -9.71
C GLY A 41 8.35 -16.49 -8.78
N LEU A 42 8.14 -15.19 -9.04
CA LEU A 42 7.38 -14.27 -8.17
C LEU A 42 5.92 -14.07 -8.59
N ASN A 43 5.69 -14.04 -9.91
CA ASN A 43 4.40 -13.73 -10.53
C ASN A 43 3.76 -12.43 -10.03
N CYS A 44 4.50 -11.31 -10.10
CA CYS A 44 4.08 -10.01 -9.56
C CYS A 44 3.63 -8.99 -10.63
N PHE A 45 3.93 -9.23 -11.91
CA PHE A 45 3.43 -8.45 -13.04
C PHE A 45 2.34 -9.20 -13.81
N ILE A 46 1.31 -8.49 -14.27
CA ILE A 46 0.32 -9.01 -15.23
C ILE A 46 0.60 -8.50 -16.64
N THR A 47 1.21 -7.31 -16.77
CA THR A 47 1.62 -6.71 -18.04
C THR A 47 3.00 -6.06 -17.84
N LEU A 48 3.99 -6.39 -18.65
CA LEU A 48 5.26 -5.65 -18.72
C LEU A 48 5.22 -4.71 -19.93
N CYS A 49 5.67 -3.47 -19.74
CA CYS A 49 5.64 -2.41 -20.75
C CYS A 49 7.06 -2.09 -21.24
N ALA A 50 7.84 -3.11 -21.61
CA ALA A 50 9.27 -2.99 -21.86
C ALA A 50 9.60 -1.97 -22.98
N ASP A 51 8.86 -2.02 -24.09
CA ASP A 51 9.10 -1.15 -25.24
C ASP A 51 8.70 0.30 -24.95
N GLU A 52 7.54 0.53 -24.32
CA GLU A 52 7.12 1.84 -23.83
C GLU A 52 8.14 2.41 -22.84
N ALA A 53 8.54 1.62 -21.84
CA ALA A 53 9.48 2.04 -20.81
C ALA A 53 10.83 2.46 -21.39
N LEU A 54 11.37 1.69 -22.35
CA LEU A 54 12.63 2.03 -23.00
C LEU A 54 12.53 3.25 -23.91
N ARG A 55 11.37 3.49 -24.55
CA ARG A 55 11.13 4.74 -25.29
C ARG A 55 11.08 5.94 -24.36
N ASP A 56 10.34 5.85 -23.27
CA ASP A 56 10.21 6.91 -22.27
C ASP A 56 11.57 7.18 -21.58
N ALA A 57 12.36 6.13 -21.31
CA ALA A 57 13.71 6.25 -20.78
C ALA A 57 14.67 6.99 -21.72
N LYS A 58 14.61 6.71 -23.03
CA LYS A 58 15.38 7.46 -24.03
C LYS A 58 14.98 8.93 -24.04
N ALA A 59 13.69 9.23 -24.00
CA ALA A 59 13.21 10.61 -23.93
C ALA A 59 13.72 11.33 -22.66
N ALA A 60 13.68 10.65 -21.51
CA ALA A 60 14.18 11.16 -20.24
C ALA A 60 15.69 11.42 -20.27
N GLU A 61 16.49 10.53 -20.86
CA GLU A 61 17.93 10.71 -21.05
C GLU A 61 18.22 11.94 -21.93
N GLN A 62 17.52 12.09 -23.05
CA GLN A 62 17.71 13.24 -23.93
C GLN A 62 17.38 14.58 -23.25
N ALA A 63 16.35 14.62 -22.39
CA ALA A 63 16.03 15.79 -21.57
C ALA A 63 17.18 16.17 -20.61
N VAL A 64 17.80 15.18 -19.96
CA VAL A 64 18.97 15.38 -19.08
C VAL A 64 20.16 15.93 -19.87
N MET A 65 20.41 15.40 -21.07
CA MET A 65 21.52 15.86 -21.92
C MET A 65 21.32 17.28 -22.43
N ARG A 66 20.07 17.70 -22.70
CA ARG A 66 19.71 19.06 -23.08
C ARG A 66 19.67 20.05 -21.90
N GLY A 67 19.80 19.58 -20.66
CA GLY A 67 19.75 20.44 -19.47
C GLY A 67 18.35 20.99 -19.18
N GLU A 68 17.30 20.24 -19.53
CA GLU A 68 15.92 20.63 -19.25
C GLU A 68 15.61 20.56 -17.74
N PRO A 69 14.62 21.33 -17.26
CA PRO A 69 14.11 21.16 -15.89
C PRO A 69 13.61 19.73 -15.67
N LEU A 70 14.13 19.08 -14.63
CA LEU A 70 13.81 17.68 -14.32
C LEU A 70 12.73 17.60 -13.23
N GLY A 71 11.70 16.80 -13.48
CA GLY A 71 10.66 16.50 -12.50
C GLY A 71 11.18 15.75 -11.27
N LEU A 72 10.32 15.62 -10.25
CA LEU A 72 10.65 14.97 -8.98
C LEU A 72 11.03 13.49 -9.14
N LEU A 73 10.50 12.83 -10.17
CA LEU A 73 10.71 11.41 -10.44
C LEU A 73 11.34 11.18 -11.82
N HIS A 74 12.06 12.18 -12.35
CA HIS A 74 12.58 12.13 -13.71
C HIS A 74 13.48 10.92 -13.94
N GLY A 75 13.10 10.07 -14.90
CA GLY A 75 13.85 8.88 -15.25
C GLY A 75 13.69 7.70 -14.28
N ILE A 76 12.83 7.81 -13.25
CA ILE A 76 12.66 6.77 -12.24
C ILE A 76 11.63 5.73 -12.71
N PRO A 77 12.00 4.44 -12.81
CA PRO A 77 11.06 3.36 -13.09
C PRO A 77 10.04 3.17 -11.96
N TYR A 78 8.79 2.88 -12.30
CA TYR A 78 7.77 2.49 -11.34
C TYR A 78 6.86 1.37 -11.85
N ALA A 79 6.37 0.57 -10.91
CA ALA A 79 5.37 -0.47 -11.15
C ALA A 79 3.98 0.02 -10.72
N CYS A 80 2.91 -0.37 -11.42
CA CYS A 80 1.57 0.17 -11.15
C CYS A 80 0.52 -0.93 -10.98
N LYS A 81 -0.19 -0.95 -9.84
CA LYS A 81 -1.27 -1.93 -9.61
C LYS A 81 -2.31 -1.93 -10.73
N ASP A 82 -2.71 -3.12 -11.16
CA ASP A 82 -3.67 -3.32 -12.24
C ASP A 82 -5.14 -3.00 -11.90
N LEU A 83 -5.35 -2.14 -10.90
CA LEU A 83 -6.62 -1.46 -10.63
C LEU A 83 -6.60 0.02 -11.03
N VAL A 84 -5.40 0.56 -11.29
CA VAL A 84 -5.22 1.97 -11.60
C VAL A 84 -5.15 2.13 -13.12
N ASN A 85 -5.99 3.02 -13.66
CA ASN A 85 -6.07 3.24 -15.09
C ASN A 85 -4.78 3.87 -15.61
N THR A 86 -4.26 3.29 -16.69
CA THR A 86 -3.05 3.70 -17.39
C THR A 86 -3.37 3.73 -18.87
N LYS A 87 -3.34 4.91 -19.48
CA LYS A 87 -3.74 5.13 -20.87
C LYS A 87 -2.95 4.24 -21.81
N GLY A 88 -3.65 3.49 -22.65
CA GLY A 88 -3.04 2.65 -23.69
C GLY A 88 -2.34 1.40 -23.16
N VAL A 89 -2.40 1.12 -21.86
CA VAL A 89 -1.84 -0.09 -21.24
C VAL A 89 -2.97 -0.88 -20.60
N LYS A 90 -3.02 -2.19 -20.86
CA LYS A 90 -4.07 -3.08 -20.36
C LYS A 90 -4.25 -2.93 -18.84
N THR A 91 -5.50 -2.71 -18.41
CA THR A 91 -5.92 -2.64 -17.00
C THR A 91 -7.08 -3.59 -16.78
N THR A 92 -6.80 -4.79 -16.30
CA THR A 92 -7.78 -5.89 -16.26
C THR A 92 -8.62 -5.94 -15.00
N PHE A 93 -8.28 -5.15 -13.99
CA PHE A 93 -8.85 -5.23 -12.66
C PHE A 93 -8.71 -6.62 -12.01
N GLY A 94 -7.79 -7.45 -12.49
CA GLY A 94 -7.68 -8.86 -12.10
C GLY A 94 -8.91 -9.70 -12.46
N SER A 95 -9.74 -9.29 -13.41
CA SER A 95 -11.00 -9.97 -13.74
C SER A 95 -11.05 -10.43 -15.19
N LEU A 96 -11.61 -11.62 -15.44
CA LEU A 96 -11.82 -12.13 -16.80
C LEU A 96 -12.73 -11.22 -17.62
N LEU A 97 -13.69 -10.53 -16.98
CA LEU A 97 -14.61 -9.59 -17.63
C LEU A 97 -13.89 -8.41 -18.29
N PHE A 98 -12.70 -8.07 -17.81
CA PHE A 98 -11.91 -6.94 -18.27
C PHE A 98 -10.56 -7.40 -18.83
N ALA A 99 -10.43 -8.67 -19.23
CA ALA A 99 -9.17 -9.26 -19.72
C ALA A 99 -8.51 -8.45 -20.85
N ASP A 100 -9.30 -7.77 -21.68
CA ASP A 100 -8.83 -6.94 -22.80
C ASP A 100 -9.09 -5.44 -22.61
N ASN A 101 -9.45 -5.02 -21.39
CA ASN A 101 -9.70 -3.61 -21.12
C ASN A 101 -8.40 -2.78 -21.22
N VAL A 102 -8.41 -1.79 -22.10
CA VAL A 102 -7.34 -0.81 -22.27
C VAL A 102 -7.93 0.58 -22.05
N PRO A 103 -7.63 1.24 -20.91
CA PRO A 103 -8.16 2.57 -20.63
C PRO A 103 -7.73 3.62 -21.67
N SER A 104 -8.65 4.51 -22.02
CA SER A 104 -8.39 5.67 -22.90
C SER A 104 -7.70 6.84 -22.17
N GLU A 105 -7.68 6.81 -20.84
CA GLU A 105 -7.20 7.88 -19.98
C GLU A 105 -6.41 7.32 -18.79
N ASP A 106 -5.44 8.12 -18.32
CA ASP A 106 -4.71 7.87 -17.09
C ASP A 106 -5.57 8.24 -15.88
N ALA A 107 -5.40 7.52 -14.77
CA ALA A 107 -5.85 8.02 -13.48
C ALA A 107 -5.08 9.31 -13.12
N ALA A 108 -5.70 10.22 -12.36
CA ALA A 108 -5.09 11.51 -12.03
C ALA A 108 -3.68 11.38 -11.40
N ALA A 109 -3.48 10.38 -10.54
CA ALA A 109 -2.18 10.08 -9.96
C ALA A 109 -1.14 9.65 -11.01
N ILE A 110 -1.54 8.88 -12.02
CA ILE A 110 -0.66 8.42 -13.10
C ILE A 110 -0.28 9.58 -14.03
N THR A 111 -1.25 10.44 -14.37
CA THR A 111 -0.97 11.68 -15.11
C THR A 111 0.11 12.50 -14.42
N ARG A 112 0.01 12.67 -13.09
CA ARG A 112 1.01 13.41 -12.30
C ARG A 112 2.38 12.71 -12.28
N LEU A 113 2.43 11.40 -12.08
CA LEU A 113 3.70 10.65 -12.13
C LEU A 113 4.39 10.81 -13.49
N ARG A 114 3.64 10.72 -14.60
CA ARG A 114 4.17 10.95 -15.95
C ARG A 114 4.68 12.37 -16.13
N GLN A 115 3.95 13.38 -15.64
CA GLN A 115 4.38 14.79 -15.67
C GLN A 115 5.65 15.03 -14.84
N GLN A 116 5.87 14.24 -13.79
CA GLN A 116 7.10 14.28 -12.98
C GLN A 116 8.23 13.44 -13.57
N GLY A 117 8.06 12.89 -14.78
CA GLY A 117 9.08 12.17 -15.54
C GLY A 117 9.29 10.72 -15.11
N ALA A 118 8.36 10.13 -14.33
CA ALA A 118 8.43 8.73 -13.94
C ALA A 118 8.12 7.80 -15.13
N ILE A 119 8.77 6.64 -15.17
CA ILE A 119 8.70 5.69 -16.28
C ILE A 119 7.93 4.43 -15.84
N LEU A 120 6.79 4.15 -16.48
CA LEU A 120 6.01 2.95 -16.18
C LEU A 120 6.70 1.71 -16.77
N ILE A 121 7.07 0.73 -15.95
CA ILE A 121 7.65 -0.53 -16.44
C ILE A 121 6.63 -1.67 -16.59
N GLY A 122 5.48 -1.56 -15.93
CA GLY A 122 4.48 -2.62 -15.98
C GLY A 122 3.33 -2.47 -14.98
N LYS A 123 2.31 -3.28 -15.23
CA LYS A 123 1.12 -3.41 -14.40
C LYS A 123 1.30 -4.59 -13.45
N THR A 124 1.09 -4.38 -12.16
CA THR A 124 1.28 -5.40 -11.14
C THR A 124 -0.01 -6.11 -10.77
N THR A 125 0.13 -7.38 -10.41
CA THR A 125 -0.98 -8.24 -10.04
C THR A 125 -1.73 -7.73 -8.81
N THR A 126 -3.00 -8.08 -8.75
CA THR A 126 -3.95 -7.67 -7.72
C THR A 126 -5.03 -8.71 -7.57
N SER A 127 -5.66 -8.83 -6.40
CA SER A 127 -6.91 -9.56 -6.32
C SER A 127 -7.96 -8.97 -7.27
N GLU A 128 -8.88 -9.79 -7.76
CA GLU A 128 -10.03 -9.35 -8.57
C GLU A 128 -10.74 -8.16 -7.89
N PHE A 129 -10.84 -7.03 -8.59
CA PHE A 129 -11.37 -5.72 -8.15
C PHE A 129 -10.82 -5.19 -6.81
N GLY A 130 -9.71 -5.73 -6.32
CA GLY A 130 -9.18 -5.43 -5.01
C GLY A 130 -10.00 -5.98 -3.83
N ALA A 131 -10.88 -6.97 -4.08
CA ALA A 131 -11.89 -7.42 -3.13
C ALA A 131 -11.41 -8.34 -1.98
N LYS A 132 -10.11 -8.65 -1.90
CA LYS A 132 -9.55 -9.46 -0.81
C LYS A 132 -8.10 -9.10 -0.47
N CYS A 133 -7.68 -9.52 0.73
CA CYS A 133 -6.34 -9.30 1.28
C CYS A 133 -5.28 -10.31 0.77
N LEU A 134 -5.56 -11.03 -0.31
CA LEU A 134 -4.72 -12.07 -0.91
C LEU A 134 -4.59 -11.77 -2.40
N THR A 135 -3.37 -11.79 -2.94
CA THR A 135 -3.13 -11.43 -4.35
C THR A 135 -3.19 -12.67 -5.22
N ASP A 136 -4.41 -13.02 -5.59
CA ASP A 136 -4.70 -14.03 -6.57
C ASP A 136 -5.93 -13.68 -7.40
N ALA A 137 -5.89 -14.03 -8.68
CA ALA A 137 -7.00 -13.85 -9.62
C ALA A 137 -6.90 -14.81 -10.81
N PRO A 138 -8.00 -15.07 -11.55
CA PRO A 138 -8.04 -16.07 -12.62
C PRO A 138 -7.05 -15.81 -13.76
N LEU A 139 -6.71 -14.55 -14.03
CA LEU A 139 -5.86 -14.16 -15.15
C LEU A 139 -4.38 -14.52 -14.98
N PHE A 140 -3.90 -14.61 -13.74
CA PHE A 140 -2.47 -14.79 -13.47
C PHE A 140 -2.19 -15.82 -12.35
N GLY A 141 -3.20 -16.36 -11.68
CA GLY A 141 -3.01 -17.25 -10.55
C GLY A 141 -2.65 -16.48 -9.28
N ARG A 142 -1.58 -16.90 -8.57
CA ARG A 142 -1.20 -16.35 -7.26
C ARG A 142 0.15 -15.64 -7.33
N THR A 143 0.25 -14.48 -6.68
CA THR A 143 1.53 -13.79 -6.46
C THR A 143 2.19 -14.29 -5.19
N ARG A 144 3.46 -14.68 -5.29
CA ARG A 144 4.25 -15.22 -4.19
C ARG A 144 4.86 -14.10 -3.36
N ASN A 145 5.04 -14.32 -2.07
CA ASN A 145 5.74 -13.39 -1.19
C ASN A 145 7.22 -13.24 -1.61
N ALA A 146 7.77 -12.03 -1.57
CA ALA A 146 9.17 -11.81 -1.93
C ALA A 146 10.15 -12.62 -1.08
N TRP A 147 9.82 -12.92 0.18
CA TRP A 147 10.67 -13.65 1.12
C TRP A 147 10.49 -15.17 1.11
N HIS A 148 9.34 -15.67 0.66
CA HIS A 148 9.06 -17.10 0.68
C HIS A 148 7.96 -17.51 -0.33
N PRO A 149 8.19 -18.47 -1.23
CA PRO A 149 7.26 -18.82 -2.30
C PRO A 149 5.93 -19.41 -1.79
N ASP A 150 5.93 -20.15 -0.67
CA ASP A 150 4.70 -20.76 -0.11
C ASP A 150 3.87 -19.81 0.77
N ARG A 151 4.17 -18.51 0.74
CA ARG A 151 3.47 -17.49 1.53
C ARG A 151 2.79 -16.49 0.63
N THR A 152 1.67 -15.95 1.11
CA THR A 152 0.96 -14.88 0.40
C THR A 152 1.83 -13.63 0.35
N SER A 153 1.80 -12.91 -0.76
CA SER A 153 2.32 -11.53 -0.83
C SER A 153 1.47 -10.54 0.00
N GLY A 154 0.35 -10.98 0.59
CA GLY A 154 -0.71 -10.10 1.04
C GLY A 154 -1.40 -9.41 -0.13
N GLY A 155 -2.38 -8.57 0.15
CA GLY A 155 -3.19 -8.00 -0.90
C GLY A 155 -4.12 -6.85 -0.48
N SER A 156 -4.77 -6.20 -1.43
CA SER A 156 -4.78 -6.56 -2.85
C SER A 156 -3.60 -6.03 -3.67
N SER A 157 -2.70 -5.22 -3.11
CA SER A 157 -1.53 -4.68 -3.86
C SER A 157 -0.27 -5.55 -3.76
N GLY A 158 -0.41 -6.87 -3.74
CA GLY A 158 0.71 -7.79 -3.53
C GLY A 158 1.77 -7.71 -4.62
N GLY A 159 1.36 -7.62 -5.89
CA GLY A 159 2.31 -7.48 -7.00
C GLY A 159 3.16 -6.21 -6.89
N ALA A 160 2.57 -5.09 -6.48
CA ALA A 160 3.30 -3.85 -6.24
C ALA A 160 4.32 -4.01 -5.12
N ALA A 161 3.93 -4.58 -3.98
CA ALA A 161 4.83 -4.81 -2.84
C ALA A 161 5.99 -5.75 -3.17
N VAL A 162 5.71 -6.85 -3.89
CA VAL A 162 6.73 -7.80 -4.32
C VAL A 162 7.69 -7.15 -5.32
N ALA A 163 7.18 -6.38 -6.29
CA ALA A 163 8.01 -5.66 -7.24
C ALA A 163 9.01 -4.71 -6.56
N VAL A 164 8.57 -3.93 -5.56
CA VAL A 164 9.52 -3.07 -4.81
C VAL A 164 10.42 -3.86 -3.87
N ALA A 165 9.93 -4.91 -3.20
CA ALA A 165 10.76 -5.72 -2.29
C ALA A 165 11.90 -6.45 -3.04
N ALA A 166 11.61 -6.99 -4.23
CA ALA A 166 12.55 -7.74 -5.06
C ALA A 166 13.51 -6.86 -5.90
N GLY A 167 13.35 -5.53 -5.83
CA GLY A 167 14.15 -4.59 -6.63
C GLY A 167 13.76 -4.54 -8.11
N LEU A 168 12.51 -4.87 -8.44
CA LEU A 168 11.99 -4.80 -9.82
C LEU A 168 11.48 -3.39 -10.16
N ALA A 169 11.25 -2.56 -9.16
CA ALA A 169 11.13 -1.11 -9.26
C ALA A 169 11.58 -0.47 -7.94
N PRO A 170 12.08 0.77 -7.92
CA PRO A 170 12.33 1.50 -6.68
C PRO A 170 11.04 1.96 -5.98
N ILE A 171 10.00 2.27 -6.75
CA ILE A 171 8.70 2.74 -6.26
C ILE A 171 7.54 2.03 -6.97
N GLY A 172 6.38 1.96 -6.31
CA GLY A 172 5.18 1.32 -6.83
C GLY A 172 3.91 2.09 -6.50
N VAL A 173 2.95 2.09 -7.42
CA VAL A 173 1.58 2.56 -7.19
C VAL A 173 0.74 1.39 -6.69
N ALA A 174 0.11 1.57 -5.54
CA ALA A 174 -0.80 0.63 -4.90
C ALA A 174 -2.18 1.26 -4.70
N THR A 175 -3.13 0.49 -4.19
CA THR A 175 -4.40 1.04 -3.68
C THR A 175 -4.75 0.44 -2.33
N ASP A 176 -5.47 1.20 -1.50
CA ASP A 176 -5.85 0.80 -0.15
C ASP A 176 -7.34 1.13 0.07
N GLY A 177 -8.19 0.13 0.39
CA GLY A 177 -9.61 0.34 0.77
C GLY A 177 -9.99 -0.25 2.14
N GLY A 178 -9.14 -1.14 2.63
CA GLY A 178 -9.23 -1.77 3.96
C GLY A 178 -7.86 -2.22 4.46
N GLY A 179 -6.76 -1.69 3.92
CA GLY A 179 -5.39 -2.13 4.19
C GLY A 179 -4.60 -2.57 2.97
N SER A 180 -5.14 -2.46 1.76
CA SER A 180 -4.54 -3.11 0.58
C SER A 180 -3.18 -2.58 0.14
N THR A 181 -2.66 -1.52 0.75
CA THR A 181 -1.25 -1.10 0.63
C THR A 181 -0.45 -1.54 1.84
N ARG A 182 -1.01 -1.38 3.04
CA ARG A 182 -0.35 -1.66 4.33
C ARG A 182 -0.17 -3.15 4.62
N ILE A 183 -1.16 -3.99 4.29
CA ILE A 183 -1.11 -5.45 4.42
C ILE A 183 0.05 -6.04 3.61
N PRO A 184 0.12 -5.83 2.28
CA PRO A 184 1.23 -6.38 1.50
C PRO A 184 2.58 -5.69 1.83
N ALA A 185 2.57 -4.43 2.29
CA ALA A 185 3.80 -3.80 2.78
C ALA A 185 4.38 -4.54 4.00
N ALA A 186 3.53 -4.87 4.99
CA ALA A 186 3.94 -5.68 6.14
C ALA A 186 4.38 -7.09 5.72
N CYS A 187 3.67 -7.75 4.80
CA CYS A 187 4.01 -9.10 4.36
C CYS A 187 5.37 -9.19 3.66
N ASN A 188 5.79 -8.13 2.94
CA ASN A 188 7.01 -8.16 2.11
C ASN A 188 8.14 -7.29 2.68
N GLY A 189 7.96 -6.71 3.87
CA GLY A 189 9.01 -5.92 4.53
C GLY A 189 9.36 -4.65 3.77
N VAL A 190 8.33 -3.93 3.30
CA VAL A 190 8.49 -2.65 2.59
C VAL A 190 7.63 -1.57 3.24
N VAL A 191 7.82 -0.32 2.83
CA VAL A 191 7.07 0.84 3.32
C VAL A 191 5.81 1.05 2.49
N GLY A 192 4.65 1.11 3.15
CA GLY A 192 3.36 1.37 2.51
C GLY A 192 2.60 2.46 3.22
N LEU A 193 2.26 3.54 2.51
CA LEU A 193 1.54 4.69 3.08
C LEU A 193 0.14 4.77 2.49
N LYS A 194 -0.89 4.73 3.34
CA LYS A 194 -2.22 5.23 3.00
C LYS A 194 -2.34 6.67 3.51
N GLN A 195 -2.16 7.65 2.64
CA GLN A 195 -2.30 9.07 2.96
C GLN A 195 -3.73 9.46 3.39
N SER A 196 -3.91 10.70 3.82
CA SER A 196 -5.22 11.25 4.15
C SER A 196 -6.12 11.30 2.94
N ILE A 197 -7.43 11.22 3.18
CA ILE A 197 -8.41 11.33 2.11
C ILE A 197 -8.24 12.65 1.34
N GLY A 198 -8.26 12.56 0.01
CA GLY A 198 -8.08 13.70 -0.89
C GLY A 198 -6.64 14.17 -1.11
N VAL A 199 -5.64 13.69 -0.35
CA VAL A 199 -4.23 14.13 -0.56
C VAL A 199 -3.74 13.72 -1.95
N VAL A 200 -4.03 12.48 -2.36
CA VAL A 200 -3.95 12.04 -3.75
C VAL A 200 -5.39 11.89 -4.26
N PRO A 201 -5.77 12.56 -5.36
CA PRO A 201 -7.12 12.53 -5.89
C PRO A 201 -7.46 11.17 -6.50
N HIS A 202 -8.68 10.68 -6.24
CA HIS A 202 -9.14 9.37 -6.74
C HIS A 202 -10.09 9.50 -7.94
N SER A 203 -9.55 9.68 -9.15
CA SER A 203 -10.33 9.92 -10.38
C SER A 203 -11.14 8.73 -10.91
N GLN A 204 -11.02 7.55 -10.31
CA GLN A 204 -11.68 6.31 -10.75
C GLN A 204 -12.77 5.80 -9.79
N ALA A 205 -13.01 6.49 -8.67
CA ALA A 205 -14.02 6.03 -7.71
C ALA A 205 -15.41 6.43 -8.25
N GLU A 206 -16.35 5.49 -8.25
CA GLU A 206 -17.73 5.79 -8.67
C GLU A 206 -18.45 6.69 -7.65
N ASP A 207 -18.20 6.47 -6.36
CA ASP A 207 -18.62 7.36 -5.28
C ASP A 207 -17.40 8.07 -4.68
N VAL A 208 -17.09 9.25 -5.23
CA VAL A 208 -16.04 10.13 -4.70
C VAL A 208 -16.48 10.84 -3.40
N ILE A 209 -17.78 10.89 -3.09
CA ILE A 209 -18.30 11.57 -1.90
C ILE A 209 -18.14 10.67 -0.68
N GLY A 210 -18.65 9.44 -0.74
CA GLY A 210 -18.52 8.44 0.32
C GLY A 210 -17.15 7.76 0.38
N ASN A 211 -16.20 8.16 -0.47
CA ASN A 211 -14.96 7.44 -0.76
C ASN A 211 -14.19 6.95 0.48
N LEU A 212 -13.67 5.73 0.35
CA LEU A 212 -12.85 5.00 1.33
C LEU A 212 -11.60 4.37 0.72
N THR A 213 -11.38 4.62 -0.57
CA THR A 213 -10.33 4.02 -1.38
C THR A 213 -9.32 5.05 -1.80
N TYR A 214 -8.06 4.62 -1.84
CA TYR A 214 -6.90 5.50 -2.01
C TYR A 214 -6.01 4.94 -3.11
N VAL A 215 -5.45 5.82 -3.95
CA VAL A 215 -4.27 5.50 -4.77
C VAL A 215 -3.05 5.95 -3.99
N THR A 216 -2.11 5.04 -3.76
CA THR A 216 -1.12 5.19 -2.67
C THR A 216 0.30 4.83 -3.13
N PRO A 217 1.34 5.42 -2.54
CA PRO A 217 2.71 4.98 -2.75
C PRO A 217 3.06 3.73 -1.92
N ILE A 218 3.90 2.86 -2.50
CA ILE A 218 4.59 1.77 -1.81
C ILE A 218 6.05 1.74 -2.29
N SER A 219 7.02 1.60 -1.39
CA SER A 219 8.46 1.62 -1.73
C SER A 219 9.30 0.93 -0.66
N ARG A 220 10.63 0.86 -0.84
CA ARG A 220 11.52 0.25 0.16
C ARG A 220 11.89 1.18 1.32
N THR A 221 11.74 2.50 1.16
CA THR A 221 12.20 3.47 2.16
C THR A 221 11.15 4.55 2.41
N VAL A 222 11.21 5.18 3.58
CA VAL A 222 10.31 6.31 3.89
C VAL A 222 10.58 7.48 2.94
N ALA A 223 11.85 7.73 2.60
CA ALA A 223 12.23 8.80 1.68
C ALA A 223 11.67 8.61 0.26
N ASP A 224 11.73 7.40 -0.29
CA ASP A 224 11.14 7.10 -1.60
C ASP A 224 9.61 7.23 -1.58
N THR A 225 8.98 6.82 -0.47
CA THR A 225 7.54 6.98 -0.24
C THR A 225 7.14 8.46 -0.20
N ALA A 226 7.92 9.29 0.50
CA ALA A 226 7.72 10.74 0.61
C ALA A 226 7.85 11.44 -0.75
N LEU A 227 8.91 11.13 -1.51
CA LEU A 227 9.15 11.66 -2.85
C LEU A 227 7.99 11.30 -3.80
N MET A 228 7.53 10.05 -3.75
CA MET A 228 6.41 9.60 -4.58
C MET A 228 5.08 10.24 -4.18
N LEU A 229 4.80 10.39 -2.87
CA LEU A 229 3.62 11.09 -2.40
C LEU A 229 3.59 12.54 -2.89
N GLN A 230 4.71 13.26 -2.78
CA GLN A 230 4.85 14.63 -3.25
C GLN A 230 4.53 14.77 -4.75
N ALA A 231 4.96 13.80 -5.56
CA ALA A 231 4.64 13.75 -6.98
C ALA A 231 3.16 13.46 -7.28
N MET A 232 2.47 12.70 -6.42
CA MET A 232 1.08 12.30 -6.61
C MET A 232 0.07 13.30 -6.02
N ALA A 233 0.47 14.09 -5.02
CA ALA A 233 -0.43 14.88 -4.19
C ALA A 233 -0.90 16.21 -4.81
N GLY A 234 -2.02 16.73 -4.31
CA GLY A 234 -2.54 18.06 -4.64
C GLY A 234 -3.99 18.05 -5.10
N GLU A 235 -4.61 19.23 -5.07
CA GLU A 235 -5.99 19.49 -5.48
C GLU A 235 -6.25 19.09 -6.95
N HIS A 236 -7.43 18.50 -7.20
CA HIS A 236 -7.88 18.11 -8.53
C HIS A 236 -9.43 18.10 -8.60
N PRO A 237 -10.04 18.64 -9.67
CA PRO A 237 -11.49 18.82 -9.76
C PRO A 237 -12.30 17.52 -9.78
N CYS A 238 -11.68 16.37 -10.05
CA CYS A 238 -12.38 15.07 -10.03
C CYS A 238 -12.68 14.56 -8.61
N ASP A 239 -12.06 15.13 -7.58
CA ASP A 239 -12.15 14.63 -6.21
C ASP A 239 -12.40 15.81 -5.24
N PRO A 240 -13.61 15.95 -4.68
CA PRO A 240 -13.94 17.06 -3.80
C PRO A 240 -13.14 17.05 -2.49
N TRP A 241 -12.63 15.90 -2.05
CA TRP A 241 -11.80 15.81 -0.84
C TRP A 241 -10.41 16.43 -1.04
N SER A 242 -9.99 16.58 -2.29
CA SER A 242 -8.72 17.21 -2.64
C SER A 242 -8.76 18.74 -2.60
N ALA A 243 -9.93 19.35 -2.39
CA ALA A 243 -10.09 20.80 -2.32
C ALA A 243 -9.14 21.41 -1.27
N GLY A 244 -8.37 22.42 -1.70
CA GLY A 244 -7.38 23.13 -0.90
C GLY A 244 -6.15 22.31 -0.51
N VAL A 245 -5.98 21.07 -0.99
CA VAL A 245 -4.76 20.29 -0.78
C VAL A 245 -3.64 20.84 -1.64
N ARG A 246 -2.52 21.19 -1.01
CA ARG A 246 -1.28 21.56 -1.70
C ARG A 246 -0.29 20.41 -1.61
N ALA A 247 0.48 20.19 -2.67
CA ALA A 247 1.66 19.34 -2.59
C ALA A 247 2.65 19.95 -1.59
N GLN A 248 3.19 19.13 -0.69
CA GLN A 248 4.15 19.54 0.34
C GLN A 248 5.52 18.96 0.02
N ASP A 249 6.60 19.65 0.40
CA ASP A 249 7.94 19.08 0.36
C ASP A 249 8.16 18.17 1.59
N HIS A 250 7.84 16.90 1.42
CA HIS A 250 7.94 15.93 2.51
C HIS A 250 9.40 15.57 2.84
N LEU A 251 10.32 15.68 1.88
CA LEU A 251 11.74 15.41 2.11
C LEU A 251 12.39 16.50 2.95
N GLU A 252 12.01 17.76 2.74
CA GLU A 252 12.41 18.87 3.60
C GLU A 252 11.91 18.67 5.04
N ALA A 253 10.63 18.33 5.21
CA ALA A 253 10.05 18.08 6.52
C ALA A 253 10.77 16.94 7.27
N MET A 254 11.14 15.87 6.57
CA MET A 254 11.93 14.77 7.15
C MET A 254 13.32 15.22 7.62
N ARG A 255 14.02 16.07 6.85
CA ARG A 255 15.35 16.56 7.22
C ARG A 255 15.34 17.50 8.43
N ALA A 256 14.20 18.14 8.70
CA ALA A 256 14.04 19.07 9.82
C ALA A 256 13.89 18.36 11.18
N VAL A 257 13.69 17.04 11.21
CA VAL A 257 13.44 16.28 12.44
C VAL A 257 14.57 15.29 12.69
N ALA A 258 15.34 15.51 13.75
CA ALA A 258 16.47 14.65 14.13
C ALA A 258 16.07 13.49 15.05
N ASP A 259 15.04 13.68 15.87
CA ASP A 259 14.54 12.73 16.85
C ASP A 259 13.04 12.97 17.15
N LEU A 260 12.47 12.21 18.07
CA LEU A 260 11.05 12.25 18.42
C LEU A 260 10.77 13.01 19.73
N ARG A 261 11.70 13.84 20.23
CA ARG A 261 11.50 14.59 21.47
C ARG A 261 10.26 15.48 21.40
N GLY A 262 9.43 15.39 22.43
CA GLY A 262 8.17 16.13 22.53
C GLY A 262 7.02 15.55 21.69
N LYS A 263 7.24 14.43 20.98
CA LYS A 263 6.15 13.71 20.30
C LYS A 263 5.45 12.77 21.26
N ARG A 264 4.13 12.78 21.26
CA ARG A 264 3.27 11.90 22.07
C ARG A 264 2.67 10.81 21.20
N ILE A 265 2.92 9.54 21.56
CA ILE A 265 2.51 8.36 20.81
C ILE A 265 1.59 7.52 21.68
N LEU A 266 0.34 7.40 21.26
CA LEU A 266 -0.55 6.37 21.79
C LEU A 266 -0.19 5.02 21.20
N PHE A 267 -0.30 3.93 21.96
CA PHE A 267 -0.08 2.60 21.40
C PHE A 267 -1.08 1.56 21.88
N ALA A 268 -1.32 0.55 21.06
CA ALA A 268 -2.03 -0.66 21.44
C ALA A 268 -1.51 -1.88 20.68
N GLY A 269 -1.61 -3.06 21.31
CA GLY A 269 -1.34 -4.34 20.66
C GLY A 269 -2.40 -4.66 19.60
N MET A 270 -3.42 -5.44 19.92
CA MET A 270 -4.56 -5.70 19.03
C MET A 270 -5.85 -5.15 19.62
N PRO A 271 -6.91 -4.92 18.82
CA PRO A 271 -8.21 -4.56 19.39
C PRO A 271 -8.68 -5.62 20.37
N SER A 272 -9.51 -5.23 21.33
CA SER A 272 -9.98 -6.13 22.38
C SER A 272 -10.58 -7.42 21.78
N GLY A 273 -10.14 -8.57 22.30
CA GLY A 273 -10.57 -9.89 21.82
C GLY A 273 -9.92 -10.39 20.53
N ARG A 274 -9.02 -9.61 19.90
CA ARG A 274 -8.30 -10.02 18.69
C ARG A 274 -6.91 -10.60 19.03
N PRO A 275 -6.47 -11.63 18.29
CA PRO A 275 -5.21 -12.31 18.57
C PRO A 275 -4.00 -11.51 18.09
N ILE A 276 -2.85 -11.77 18.71
CA ILE A 276 -1.52 -11.32 18.28
C ILE A 276 -0.56 -12.50 18.47
N ALA A 277 0.24 -12.81 17.45
CA ALA A 277 1.32 -13.77 17.56
C ALA A 277 2.42 -13.24 18.49
N SER A 278 3.07 -14.14 19.21
CA SER A 278 4.12 -13.84 20.17
C SER A 278 5.28 -13.05 19.55
N ASP A 279 5.74 -13.45 18.35
CA ASP A 279 6.81 -12.76 17.62
C ASP A 279 6.43 -11.33 17.18
N VAL A 280 5.17 -11.12 16.75
CA VAL A 280 4.61 -9.79 16.47
C VAL A 280 4.55 -8.95 17.72
N ALA A 281 4.08 -9.51 18.84
CA ALA A 281 4.03 -8.80 20.12
C ALA A 281 5.44 -8.38 20.58
N SER A 282 6.43 -9.27 20.45
CA SER A 282 7.83 -8.98 20.78
C SER A 282 8.44 -7.90 19.88
N CYS A 283 8.23 -7.97 18.56
CA CYS A 283 8.70 -6.94 17.62
C CYS A 283 8.03 -5.58 17.88
N PHE A 284 6.73 -5.58 18.18
CA PHE A 284 6.00 -4.37 18.51
C PHE A 284 6.51 -3.75 19.82
N ALA A 285 6.69 -4.54 20.89
CA ALA A 285 7.26 -4.05 22.14
C ALA A 285 8.68 -3.49 21.95
N SER A 286 9.50 -4.12 21.10
CA SER A 286 10.82 -3.59 20.76
C SER A 286 10.75 -2.30 19.96
N SER A 287 9.72 -2.12 19.14
CA SER A 287 9.50 -0.90 18.37
C SER A 287 9.07 0.25 19.28
N LEU A 288 8.22 -0.01 20.27
CA LEU A 288 7.82 0.98 21.27
C LEU A 288 9.02 1.46 22.09
N ARG A 289 9.88 0.54 22.56
CA ARG A 289 11.12 0.91 23.26
C ARG A 289 12.00 1.83 22.42
N LEU A 290 12.18 1.50 21.13
CA LEU A 290 12.97 2.33 20.24
C LEU A 290 12.35 3.71 20.04
N LEU A 291 11.02 3.81 19.88
CA LEU A 291 10.34 5.11 19.78
C LEU A 291 10.57 5.96 21.06
N SER A 292 10.55 5.34 22.24
CA SER A 292 10.88 6.01 23.50
C SER A 292 12.36 6.43 23.59
N GLU A 293 13.29 5.57 23.17
CA GLU A 293 14.73 5.87 23.11
C GLU A 293 15.03 7.04 22.16
N LEU A 294 14.25 7.18 21.09
CA LEU A 294 14.28 8.30 20.16
C LEU A 294 13.59 9.56 20.74
N GLY A 295 13.06 9.52 21.96
CA GLY A 295 12.54 10.68 22.68
C GLY A 295 11.02 10.84 22.68
N ALA A 296 10.26 9.91 22.10
CA ALA A 296 8.81 9.97 22.13
C ALA A 296 8.24 9.56 23.50
N GLU A 297 7.18 10.26 23.92
CA GLU A 297 6.38 9.85 25.08
C GLU A 297 5.34 8.82 24.63
N THR A 298 5.51 7.57 25.03
CA THR A 298 4.60 6.48 24.65
C THR A 298 3.59 6.17 25.75
N THR A 299 2.31 6.20 25.45
CA THR A 299 1.22 5.89 26.41
C THR A 299 0.30 4.81 25.84
N GLU A 300 0.01 3.79 26.64
CA GLU A 300 -0.92 2.73 26.21
C GLU A 300 -2.34 3.30 26.10
N MET A 301 -2.98 3.12 24.94
CA MET A 301 -4.38 3.45 24.74
C MET A 301 -5.27 2.27 25.10
N LYS A 302 -6.37 2.54 25.80
CA LYS A 302 -7.38 1.52 26.08
C LYS A 302 -8.08 1.13 24.78
N THR A 303 -7.90 -0.12 24.35
CA THR A 303 -8.67 -0.66 23.24
C THR A 303 -10.10 -0.95 23.69
N THR A 304 -11.06 -0.28 23.08
CA THR A 304 -12.49 -0.53 23.30
C THR A 304 -13.07 -1.26 22.10
N SER A 305 -14.33 -1.71 22.20
CA SER A 305 -15.08 -2.25 21.05
C SER A 305 -15.27 -1.23 19.93
N ALA A 306 -14.96 0.07 20.13
CA ALA A 306 -14.99 1.08 19.08
C ALA A 306 -14.06 0.77 17.90
N PHE A 307 -12.99 -0.01 18.12
CA PHE A 307 -12.07 -0.44 17.07
C PHE A 307 -12.44 -1.78 16.42
N ASP A 308 -13.50 -2.45 16.88
CA ASP A 308 -14.06 -3.62 16.19
C ASP A 308 -14.96 -3.18 15.03
N VAL A 309 -14.32 -2.63 13.99
CA VAL A 309 -15.01 -1.93 12.89
C VAL A 309 -15.33 -2.82 11.70
N GLU A 310 -15.02 -4.12 11.76
CA GLU A 310 -15.23 -5.02 10.62
C GLU A 310 -16.70 -5.08 10.18
N PRO A 311 -17.70 -5.22 11.09
CA PRO A 311 -19.11 -5.22 10.69
C PRO A 311 -19.52 -3.90 10.02
N LEU A 312 -19.08 -2.77 10.57
CA LEU A 312 -19.27 -1.44 10.02
C LEU A 312 -18.66 -1.34 8.60
N TRP A 313 -17.39 -1.74 8.46
CA TRP A 313 -16.69 -1.71 7.19
C TRP A 313 -17.39 -2.60 6.16
N ARG A 314 -17.85 -3.79 6.56
CA ARG A 314 -18.59 -4.75 5.71
C ARG A 314 -19.87 -4.12 5.19
N THR A 315 -20.70 -3.52 6.05
CA THR A 315 -21.93 -2.83 5.62
C THR A 315 -21.65 -1.74 4.59
N VAL A 316 -20.67 -0.87 4.83
CA VAL A 316 -20.37 0.23 3.89
C VAL A 316 -19.80 -0.32 2.58
N ASN A 317 -18.74 -1.13 2.65
CA ASN A 317 -17.96 -1.53 1.49
C ASN A 317 -18.68 -2.61 0.64
N HIS A 318 -19.39 -3.56 1.26
CA HIS A 318 -20.12 -4.57 0.50
C HIS A 318 -21.37 -3.99 -0.16
N THR A 319 -22.01 -2.97 0.42
CA THR A 319 -23.10 -2.25 -0.26
C THR A 319 -22.61 -1.57 -1.54
N VAL A 320 -21.43 -0.91 -1.49
CA VAL A 320 -20.78 -0.35 -2.68
C VAL A 320 -20.48 -1.44 -3.71
N TRP A 321 -19.94 -2.59 -3.29
CA TRP A 321 -19.67 -3.70 -4.20
C TRP A 321 -20.93 -4.29 -4.83
N LYS A 322 -22.00 -4.51 -4.06
CA LYS A 322 -23.27 -5.01 -4.61
C LYS A 322 -23.89 -4.00 -5.58
N ALA A 323 -23.84 -2.70 -5.28
CA ALA A 323 -24.31 -1.66 -6.19
C ALA A 323 -23.53 -1.65 -7.51
N ARG A 324 -22.19 -1.73 -7.43
CA ARG A 324 -21.30 -1.65 -8.58
C ARG A 324 -21.27 -2.92 -9.45
N PHE A 325 -21.27 -4.08 -8.80
CA PHE A 325 -20.97 -5.36 -9.45
C PHE A 325 -22.12 -6.37 -9.38
N GLY A 326 -23.23 -6.05 -8.69
CA GLY A 326 -24.34 -6.99 -8.48
C GLY A 326 -24.94 -7.49 -9.78
N ARG A 327 -25.16 -6.61 -10.75
CA ARG A 327 -25.65 -6.98 -12.08
C ARG A 327 -24.66 -7.86 -12.84
N MET A 328 -23.37 -7.53 -12.79
CA MET A 328 -22.31 -8.34 -13.41
C MET A 328 -22.27 -9.76 -12.81
N ALA A 329 -22.42 -9.85 -11.49
CA ALA A 329 -22.45 -11.13 -10.78
C ALA A 329 -23.69 -11.98 -11.09
N GLU A 330 -24.82 -11.37 -11.44
CA GLU A 330 -26.03 -12.07 -11.85
C GLU A 330 -25.95 -12.51 -13.32
N GLU A 331 -25.43 -11.66 -14.20
CA GLU A 331 -25.39 -11.91 -15.65
C GLU A 331 -24.25 -12.85 -16.06
N ARG A 332 -23.08 -12.78 -15.40
CA ARG A 332 -21.86 -13.51 -15.78
C ARG A 332 -21.08 -14.09 -14.58
N PRO A 333 -21.74 -14.83 -13.66
CA PRO A 333 -21.08 -15.38 -12.46
C PRO A 333 -19.90 -16.29 -12.78
N GLU A 334 -19.91 -16.97 -13.93
CA GLU A 334 -18.87 -17.90 -14.36
C GLU A 334 -17.51 -17.24 -14.64
N GLN A 335 -17.48 -15.92 -14.80
CA GLN A 335 -16.27 -15.13 -15.05
C GLN A 335 -15.72 -14.41 -13.81
N LEU A 336 -16.38 -14.57 -12.66
CA LEU A 336 -15.99 -13.97 -11.39
C LEU A 336 -15.49 -15.03 -10.42
N THR A 337 -14.57 -14.64 -9.54
CA THR A 337 -14.04 -15.56 -8.54
C THR A 337 -15.11 -15.95 -7.51
N PRO A 338 -15.12 -17.21 -7.01
CA PRO A 338 -16.04 -17.63 -5.96
C PRO A 338 -15.97 -16.73 -4.72
N SER A 339 -14.76 -16.31 -4.33
CA SER A 339 -14.58 -15.40 -3.20
C SER A 339 -15.26 -14.06 -3.42
N PHE A 340 -15.23 -13.50 -4.64
CA PHE A 340 -15.86 -12.22 -4.94
C PHE A 340 -17.40 -12.32 -4.97
N LEU A 341 -17.94 -13.40 -5.57
CA LEU A 341 -19.37 -13.70 -5.53
C LEU A 341 -19.87 -13.81 -4.08
N GLN A 342 -19.10 -14.48 -3.21
CA GLN A 342 -19.44 -14.57 -1.78
C GLN A 342 -19.42 -13.19 -1.09
N GLN A 343 -18.46 -12.31 -1.38
CA GLN A 343 -18.47 -10.93 -0.85
C GLN A 343 -19.73 -10.16 -1.27
N ILE A 344 -20.11 -10.26 -2.54
CA ILE A 344 -21.32 -9.59 -3.07
C ILE A 344 -22.58 -10.16 -2.38
N ALA A 345 -22.64 -11.48 -2.19
CA ALA A 345 -23.76 -12.15 -1.53
C ALA A 345 -23.92 -11.74 -0.06
N LEU A 346 -22.82 -11.44 0.64
CA LEU A 346 -22.85 -10.94 2.02
C LEU A 346 -23.56 -9.58 2.17
N ALA A 347 -23.77 -8.84 1.08
CA ALA A 347 -24.50 -7.57 1.10
C ALA A 347 -26.03 -7.71 0.88
N LYS A 348 -26.53 -8.92 0.62
CA LYS A 348 -27.89 -9.17 0.11
C LYS A 348 -28.98 -8.58 1.02
N ASP A 349 -28.76 -8.61 2.33
CA ASP A 349 -29.77 -8.25 3.34
C ASP A 349 -29.57 -6.86 3.95
N TYR A 350 -28.58 -6.07 3.48
CA TYR A 350 -28.38 -4.71 3.98
C TYR A 350 -29.43 -3.75 3.39
N THR A 351 -30.18 -3.10 4.27
CA THR A 351 -31.13 -2.04 3.89
C THR A 351 -30.43 -0.69 3.77
N ALA A 352 -31.10 0.29 3.14
CA ALA A 352 -30.63 1.68 3.14
C ALA A 352 -30.49 2.25 4.57
N VAL A 353 -31.30 1.76 5.52
CA VAL A 353 -31.20 2.13 6.93
C VAL A 353 -29.91 1.58 7.55
N ASP A 354 -29.56 0.32 7.29
CA ASP A 354 -28.31 -0.28 7.78
C ASP A 354 -27.10 0.49 7.26
N TYR A 355 -27.09 0.81 5.96
CA TYR A 355 -26.05 1.63 5.35
C TYR A 355 -25.93 3.02 6.00
N GLN A 356 -27.05 3.68 6.27
CA GLN A 356 -27.02 4.99 6.92
C GLN A 356 -26.57 4.91 8.39
N GLN A 357 -26.98 3.87 9.13
CA GLN A 357 -26.52 3.62 10.49
C GLN A 357 -25.02 3.33 10.55
N ALA A 358 -24.52 2.57 9.56
CA ALA A 358 -23.10 2.35 9.39
C ALA A 358 -22.37 3.69 9.16
N ASN A 359 -22.88 4.58 8.31
CA ASN A 359 -22.28 5.91 8.14
C ASN A 359 -22.31 6.76 9.43
N PHE A 360 -23.36 6.70 10.25
CA PHE A 360 -23.37 7.33 11.57
C PHE A 360 -22.30 6.74 12.50
N ALA A 361 -22.11 5.42 12.48
CA ALA A 361 -21.05 4.75 13.24
C ALA A 361 -19.65 5.15 12.75
N ARG A 362 -19.45 5.27 11.43
CA ARG A 362 -18.23 5.81 10.82
C ARG A 362 -17.94 7.22 11.32
N THR A 363 -18.94 8.10 11.44
CA THR A 363 -18.76 9.44 12.02
C THR A 363 -18.33 9.38 13.49
N ARG A 364 -18.91 8.48 14.29
CA ARG A 364 -18.50 8.29 15.70
C ARG A 364 -17.04 7.81 15.80
N LEU A 365 -16.66 6.85 14.96
CA LEU A 365 -15.28 6.38 14.86
C LEU A 365 -14.32 7.50 14.47
N PHE A 366 -14.68 8.32 13.46
CA PHE A 366 -13.88 9.48 13.06
C PHE A 366 -13.64 10.44 14.22
N ARG A 367 -14.69 10.82 14.94
CA ARG A 367 -14.59 11.71 16.10
C ARG A 367 -13.72 11.09 17.20
N HIS A 368 -13.87 9.80 17.44
CA HIS A 368 -13.04 9.09 18.42
C HIS A 368 -11.55 9.15 18.07
N VAL A 369 -11.17 8.88 16.82
CA VAL A 369 -9.78 8.96 16.38
C VAL A 369 -9.26 10.40 16.41
N GLN A 370 -10.09 11.38 16.03
CA GLN A 370 -9.77 12.80 16.16
C GLN A 370 -9.49 13.20 17.62
N ASP A 371 -10.26 12.68 18.58
CA ASP A 371 -10.07 12.96 20.00
C ASP A 371 -8.75 12.36 20.50
N LEU A 372 -8.42 11.12 20.09
CA LEU A 372 -7.14 10.50 20.41
C LEU A 372 -5.96 11.31 19.88
N LEU A 373 -6.05 11.81 18.64
CA LEU A 373 -4.98 12.57 17.98
C LEU A 373 -5.03 14.08 18.25
N ARG A 374 -6.00 14.56 19.05
CA ARG A 374 -6.05 15.95 19.51
C ARG A 374 -4.87 16.24 20.43
N ASP A 375 -4.66 15.36 21.39
CA ASP A 375 -3.62 15.48 22.42
C ASP A 375 -2.43 14.55 22.17
N ASN A 376 -2.38 13.86 21.03
CA ASN A 376 -1.28 12.98 20.68
C ASN A 376 -0.90 13.18 19.22
N ASP A 377 0.36 12.97 18.88
CA ASP A 377 0.85 13.15 17.52
C ASP A 377 0.58 11.92 16.67
N PHE A 378 0.75 10.74 17.26
CA PHE A 378 0.62 9.48 16.54
C PHE A 378 -0.09 8.39 17.35
N ILE A 379 -0.62 7.41 16.63
CA ILE A 379 -1.02 6.10 17.18
C ILE A 379 -0.11 5.03 16.56
N ALA A 380 0.49 4.19 17.40
CA ALA A 380 1.33 3.06 17.02
C ALA A 380 0.62 1.73 17.30
N VAL A 381 0.48 0.88 16.28
CA VAL A 381 -0.11 -0.46 16.38
C VAL A 381 0.64 -1.43 15.46
N PRO A 382 0.65 -2.75 15.70
CA PRO A 382 1.12 -3.70 14.71
C PRO A 382 0.21 -3.65 13.47
N THR A 383 0.79 -3.79 12.28
CA THR A 383 0.00 -3.77 11.03
C THR A 383 -0.86 -5.03 10.89
N LEU A 384 -0.28 -6.20 11.23
CA LEU A 384 -0.90 -7.52 11.15
C LEU A 384 -0.73 -8.25 12.49
N SER A 385 -1.61 -9.18 12.80
CA SER A 385 -1.51 -10.00 14.01
C SER A 385 -0.48 -11.12 13.93
N ARG A 386 -0.12 -11.55 12.72
CA ARG A 386 0.96 -12.51 12.41
C ARG A 386 1.59 -12.18 11.07
N THR A 387 2.75 -12.77 10.79
CA THR A 387 3.43 -12.75 9.49
C THR A 387 2.55 -13.26 8.34
N ALA A 388 3.07 -13.22 7.11
CA ALA A 388 2.31 -13.66 5.95
C ALA A 388 1.79 -15.11 6.11
N VAL A 389 0.51 -15.30 5.83
CA VAL A 389 -0.17 -16.61 5.88
C VAL A 389 0.18 -17.47 4.65
N ALA A 390 -0.27 -18.73 4.65
CA ALA A 390 -0.07 -19.64 3.52
C ALA A 390 -0.60 -19.04 2.22
N ILE A 391 0.06 -19.32 1.10
CA ILE A 391 -0.30 -18.76 -0.21
C ILE A 391 -1.70 -19.19 -0.69
N ASP A 392 -2.22 -20.31 -0.18
CA ASP A 392 -3.52 -20.87 -0.50
C ASP A 392 -4.60 -20.58 0.56
N GLN A 393 -4.31 -19.70 1.54
CA GLN A 393 -5.26 -19.27 2.57
C GLN A 393 -6.60 -18.86 1.94
N ASP A 394 -7.70 -19.35 2.50
CA ASP A 394 -9.05 -18.87 2.16
C ASP A 394 -9.38 -17.61 2.97
N LEU A 395 -9.94 -16.60 2.31
CA LEU A 395 -10.37 -15.35 2.93
C LEU A 395 -11.46 -15.56 3.99
N PHE A 396 -12.37 -16.50 3.73
CA PHE A 396 -13.46 -16.85 4.65
C PHE A 396 -13.11 -18.04 5.54
N GLY A 397 -11.91 -18.59 5.34
CA GLY A 397 -11.38 -19.66 6.12
C GLY A 397 -10.82 -19.20 7.47
N PRO A 398 -10.52 -20.18 8.33
CA PRO A 398 -9.87 -19.94 9.60
C PRO A 398 -8.45 -19.42 9.42
N VAL A 399 -7.94 -18.76 10.45
CA VAL A 399 -6.51 -18.46 10.59
C VAL A 399 -5.98 -19.08 11.88
N GLU A 400 -4.81 -19.70 11.79
CA GLU A 400 -4.08 -20.19 12.97
C GLU A 400 -3.12 -19.11 13.45
N ILE A 401 -3.03 -18.86 14.76
CA ILE A 401 -2.09 -17.93 15.37
C ILE A 401 -1.61 -18.59 16.67
N ASP A 402 -0.30 -18.87 16.77
CA ASP A 402 0.33 -19.56 17.90
C ASP A 402 -0.40 -20.85 18.30
N GLY A 403 -0.70 -21.71 17.33
CA GLY A 403 -1.39 -22.99 17.52
C GLY A 403 -2.88 -22.87 17.88
N ARG A 404 -3.44 -21.66 17.90
CA ARG A 404 -4.87 -21.41 18.15
C ARG A 404 -5.59 -21.06 16.86
N ARG A 405 -6.76 -21.67 16.66
CA ARG A 405 -7.62 -21.45 15.49
C ARG A 405 -8.63 -20.33 15.74
N PHE A 406 -8.78 -19.44 14.77
CA PHE A 406 -9.79 -18.37 14.73
C PHE A 406 -10.60 -18.48 13.44
N ASP A 407 -11.92 -18.27 13.48
CA ASP A 407 -12.84 -18.69 12.41
C ASP A 407 -12.72 -17.91 11.09
N GLU A 408 -12.39 -16.62 11.14
CA GLU A 408 -12.28 -15.77 9.94
C GLU A 408 -10.92 -15.06 9.87
N LEU A 409 -10.31 -15.04 8.68
CA LEU A 409 -9.05 -14.36 8.43
C LEU A 409 -9.13 -12.84 8.69
N ARG A 410 -10.13 -12.15 8.13
CA ARG A 410 -10.20 -10.67 8.12
C ARG A 410 -10.11 -10.03 9.51
N PRO A 411 -11.03 -10.32 10.45
CA PRO A 411 -11.02 -9.66 11.75
C PRO A 411 -9.86 -10.10 12.65
N ASN A 412 -9.21 -11.22 12.34
CA ASN A 412 -8.15 -11.77 13.17
C ASN A 412 -6.74 -11.51 12.63
N TRP A 413 -6.58 -11.20 11.33
CA TRP A 413 -5.26 -10.99 10.72
C TRP A 413 -4.86 -9.51 10.56
N PHE A 414 -5.79 -8.63 10.16
CA PHE A 414 -5.51 -7.21 9.89
C PHE A 414 -6.56 -6.25 10.48
N PRO A 415 -6.92 -6.39 11.77
CA PRO A 415 -8.01 -5.59 12.34
C PRO A 415 -7.72 -4.08 12.39
N TRP A 416 -6.43 -3.68 12.42
CA TRP A 416 -6.02 -2.28 12.52
C TRP A 416 -6.01 -1.50 11.20
N THR A 417 -6.15 -2.13 10.05
CA THR A 417 -6.04 -1.38 8.79
C THR A 417 -7.35 -0.65 8.44
N MET A 418 -8.49 -1.30 8.62
CA MET A 418 -9.82 -0.78 8.26
C MET A 418 -10.24 0.52 9.00
N PRO A 419 -9.98 0.70 10.32
CA PRO A 419 -10.37 1.92 11.02
C PRO A 419 -9.87 3.19 10.31
N PHE A 420 -8.63 3.17 9.82
CA PHE A 420 -8.01 4.37 9.23
C PHE A 420 -8.40 4.60 7.76
N ASN A 421 -8.98 3.61 7.07
CA ASN A 421 -9.73 3.86 5.83
C ASN A 421 -11.01 4.61 6.16
N LEU A 422 -11.79 4.09 7.12
CA LEU A 422 -13.09 4.62 7.54
C LEU A 422 -12.98 6.08 8.02
N THR A 423 -11.93 6.41 8.74
CA THR A 423 -11.75 7.76 9.32
C THR A 423 -10.97 8.73 8.44
N GLY A 424 -10.42 8.31 7.30
CA GLY A 424 -9.66 9.23 6.45
C GLY A 424 -8.22 9.51 6.89
N HIS A 425 -7.79 9.08 8.08
CA HIS A 425 -6.50 9.45 8.67
C HIS A 425 -5.31 8.79 7.95
N PRO A 426 -4.14 9.45 7.83
CA PRO A 426 -2.98 8.86 7.19
C PRO A 426 -2.38 7.77 8.07
N ALA A 427 -1.99 6.64 7.46
CA ALA A 427 -1.38 5.51 8.14
C ALA A 427 -0.25 4.91 7.31
N ILE A 428 0.94 4.79 7.88
CA ILE A 428 2.15 4.22 7.26
C ILE A 428 2.51 2.91 7.93
N THR A 429 2.81 1.89 7.14
CA THR A 429 3.43 0.64 7.59
C THR A 429 4.92 0.68 7.33
N LEU A 430 5.70 0.34 8.36
CA LEU A 430 7.16 0.28 8.37
C LEU A 430 7.61 -1.12 8.76
N PRO A 431 8.65 -1.69 8.11
CA PRO A 431 9.30 -2.90 8.60
C PRO A 431 9.84 -2.70 10.02
N CYS A 432 9.49 -3.58 10.95
CA CYS A 432 9.85 -3.42 12.37
C CYS A 432 10.49 -4.66 13.01
N GLY A 433 10.53 -5.78 12.28
CA GLY A 433 11.27 -6.98 12.67
C GLY A 433 10.99 -8.14 11.73
N PHE A 434 11.37 -9.34 12.19
CA PHE A 434 11.09 -10.60 11.51
C PHE A 434 10.50 -11.59 12.51
N GLY A 435 9.55 -12.40 12.05
CA GLY A 435 9.00 -13.50 12.82
C GLY A 435 10.00 -14.65 12.96
N GLU A 436 9.64 -15.64 13.78
CA GLU A 436 10.45 -16.87 13.93
C GLU A 436 10.53 -17.66 12.61
N ASP A 437 9.52 -17.51 11.75
CA ASP A 437 9.48 -18.04 10.39
C ASP A 437 10.35 -17.27 9.38
N GLY A 438 11.08 -16.24 9.83
CA GLY A 438 11.96 -15.41 9.02
C GLY A 438 11.22 -14.39 8.14
N LEU A 439 9.90 -14.25 8.25
CA LEU A 439 9.11 -13.32 7.45
C LEU A 439 9.02 -11.94 8.09
N PRO A 440 8.84 -10.87 7.31
CA PRO A 440 8.78 -9.51 7.85
C PRO A 440 7.55 -9.26 8.73
N ILE A 441 7.72 -8.37 9.72
CA ILE A 441 6.67 -7.84 10.59
C ILE A 441 6.59 -6.32 10.41
N GLY A 442 5.35 -5.79 10.37
CA GLY A 442 5.07 -4.37 10.17
C GLY A 442 4.60 -3.64 11.43
N LEU A 443 5.14 -2.45 11.66
CA LEU A 443 4.60 -1.43 12.57
C LEU A 443 3.76 -0.44 11.75
N GLN A 444 2.54 -0.16 12.19
CA GLN A 444 1.72 0.90 11.64
C GLN A 444 1.76 2.13 12.55
N LEU A 445 2.15 3.28 11.98
CA LEU A 445 2.00 4.60 12.59
C LEU A 445 0.85 5.34 11.90
N VAL A 446 -0.01 5.96 12.70
CA VAL A 446 -1.16 6.75 12.22
C VAL A 446 -0.99 8.18 12.67
N GLY A 447 -1.12 9.12 11.74
CA GLY A 447 -0.98 10.55 12.00
C GLY A 447 -2.32 11.28 12.02
N ARG A 448 -2.24 12.58 12.29
CA ARG A 448 -3.36 13.52 12.17
C ARG A 448 -3.82 13.63 10.72
N LEU A 449 -5.11 13.92 10.52
CA LEU A 449 -5.65 14.20 9.19
C LEU A 449 -4.89 15.35 8.53
N ARG A 450 -4.41 15.13 7.29
CA ARG A 450 -3.53 16.01 6.51
C ARG A 450 -2.16 16.30 7.17
N GLY A 451 -1.71 15.42 8.08
CA GLY A 451 -0.44 15.50 8.79
C GLY A 451 0.66 14.59 8.23
N GLU A 452 0.67 14.33 6.92
CA GLU A 452 1.63 13.41 6.28
C GLU A 452 3.08 13.80 6.50
N SER A 453 3.40 15.10 6.48
CA SER A 453 4.77 15.57 6.68
C SER A 453 5.32 15.19 8.06
N ASP A 454 4.53 15.39 9.12
CA ASP A 454 4.91 14.98 10.48
C ASP A 454 5.02 13.44 10.60
N LEU A 455 4.08 12.72 9.99
CA LEU A 455 4.07 11.25 10.00
C LEU A 455 5.28 10.66 9.28
N LEU A 456 5.62 11.19 8.10
CA LEU A 456 6.78 10.77 7.32
C LEU A 456 8.09 11.13 8.02
N ALA A 457 8.18 12.30 8.67
CA ALA A 457 9.34 12.68 9.45
C ALA A 457 9.57 11.72 10.64
N ALA A 458 8.51 11.41 11.41
CA ALA A 458 8.62 10.46 12.51
C ALA A 458 8.97 9.04 12.02
N ALA A 459 8.37 8.61 10.91
CA ALA A 459 8.67 7.33 10.28
C ALA A 459 10.13 7.24 9.80
N ALA A 460 10.68 8.33 9.26
CA ALA A 460 12.07 8.39 8.79
C ALA A 460 13.07 8.27 9.95
N VAL A 461 12.79 8.91 11.09
CA VAL A 461 13.61 8.79 12.30
C VAL A 461 13.58 7.33 12.81
N PHE A 462 12.40 6.70 12.84
CA PHE A 462 12.29 5.28 13.21
C PHE A 462 13.05 4.36 12.24
N GLU A 463 12.87 4.56 10.92
CA GLU A 463 13.57 3.80 9.88
C GLU A 463 15.09 3.95 10.00
N ALA A 464 15.61 5.17 10.19
CA ALA A 464 17.05 5.41 10.32
C ALA A 464 17.67 4.69 11.53
N ALA A 465 16.91 4.57 12.63
CA ALA A 465 17.35 3.84 13.83
C ALA A 465 17.20 2.31 13.70
N ARG A 466 16.40 1.84 12.74
CA ARG A 466 16.23 0.42 12.42
C ARG A 466 16.96 0.05 11.14
N ASN A 467 18.07 -0.67 11.26
CA ASN A 467 18.79 -1.22 10.11
C ASN A 467 18.04 -2.38 9.39
N ILE A 468 16.71 -2.46 9.48
CA ILE A 468 15.90 -3.58 8.98
C ILE A 468 15.87 -3.60 7.45
N VAL A 469 15.85 -2.43 6.80
CA VAL A 469 15.88 -2.30 5.34
C VAL A 469 17.20 -2.78 4.69
N SER A 470 18.23 -3.06 5.50
CA SER A 470 19.47 -3.67 5.02
C SER A 470 19.32 -5.17 4.72
N ARG A 471 18.39 -5.86 5.39
CA ARG A 471 18.07 -7.25 5.08
C ARG A 471 17.12 -7.27 3.89
N ARG A 472 17.50 -8.02 2.86
CA ARG A 472 16.74 -8.15 1.61
C ARG A 472 16.23 -9.57 1.46
N PRO A 473 15.11 -9.78 0.75
CA PRO A 473 14.68 -11.12 0.40
C PRO A 473 15.73 -11.78 -0.48
N ASP A 474 15.97 -13.07 -0.25
CA ASP A 474 16.81 -13.89 -1.10
C ASP A 474 16.01 -14.33 -2.34
N MET A 475 16.46 -13.91 -3.51
CA MET A 475 15.77 -14.21 -4.77
C MET A 475 16.05 -15.62 -5.28
N GLU A 476 17.08 -16.31 -4.76
CA GLU A 476 17.37 -17.69 -5.15
C GLU A 476 16.30 -18.67 -4.66
N VAL A 477 15.55 -18.32 -3.60
CA VAL A 477 14.42 -19.10 -3.09
C VAL A 477 13.27 -19.20 -4.11
N HIS A 478 13.29 -18.38 -5.16
CA HIS A 478 12.28 -18.36 -6.23
C HIS A 478 12.77 -18.93 -7.56
N ALA A 479 14.00 -19.45 -7.61
CA ALA A 479 14.63 -19.99 -8.82
C ALA A 479 14.00 -21.29 -9.31
#